data_AF-A0A3D2Z0V6-F1
#
_entry.id   AF-A0A3D2Z0V6-F1
#
_cell.length_a   1.000
_cell.length_b   1.000
_cell.length_c   1.000
_cell.angle_alpha   90.00
_cell.angle_beta   90.00
_cell.angle_gamma   90.00
#
_symmetry.space_group_name_H-M   'P 1'
#
loop_
_entity.id
_entity.type
_entity.pdbx_description
1 polymer ?
#
loop_
_entity_poly.entity_id
_entity_poly.type
_entity_poly.pdbx_seq_one_letter_code
_entity_poly.pdbx_strand_id
1 'polypeptide(L)' 'GAAVVSACARAVLDAGRVPYYSTDLSNLKSQAAALRCGFVPAWTEAYVYVPRQQRVDGDYLGLGRLGQAPVSTQPA' A
#
# COMPACT_ATOMS: atom_id res chain seq x y z
N GLY A 1 -10.05 16.51 -11.47
CA GLY A 1 -9.88 15.44 -10.47
C GLY A 1 -11.23 14.91 -10.01
N ALA A 2 -11.80 15.49 -8.96
CA ALA A 2 -13.04 15.00 -8.33
C ALA A 2 -14.25 14.85 -9.27
N ALA A 3 -14.44 15.77 -10.23
CA ALA A 3 -15.52 15.65 -11.22
C ALA A 3 -15.46 14.32 -11.99
N VAL A 4 -14.27 13.97 -12.52
CA VAL A 4 -14.02 12.72 -13.24
C VAL A 4 -14.21 11.52 -12.33
N VAL A 5 -13.64 11.55 -11.12
CA VAL A 5 -13.75 10.44 -10.15
C VAL A 5 -15.21 10.19 -9.77
N SER A 6 -15.99 11.23 -9.50
CA SER A 6 -17.42 11.09 -9.18
C SER A 6 -18.26 10.60 -10.36
N ALA A 7 -17.92 10.98 -11.59
CA ALA A 7 -18.60 10.50 -12.78
C ALA A 7 -18.36 8.99 -12.99
N CYS A 8 -17.11 8.55 -12.87
CA CYS A 8 -16.77 7.13 -12.94
C CYS A 8 -17.41 6.33 -11.80
N ALA A 9 -17.39 6.85 -10.57
CA ALA A 9 -18.03 6.20 -9.42
C ALA A 9 -19.53 6.00 -9.64
N ARG A 10 -20.23 7.01 -10.18
CA ARG A 10 -21.65 6.89 -10.55
C ARG A 10 -21.87 5.84 -11.62
N ALA A 11 -21.06 5.85 -12.69
CA ALA A 11 -21.21 4.85 -13.75
C ALA A 11 -21.04 3.40 -13.25
N VAL A 12 -20.16 3.17 -12.26
CA VAL A 12 -20.00 1.84 -11.63
C VAL A 12 -21.21 1.48 -10.76
N LEU A 13 -21.74 2.45 -10.00
CA LEU A 13 -22.95 2.27 -9.20
C LEU A 13 -24.18 1.99 -10.07
N ASP A 14 -24.35 2.72 -11.17
CA ASP A 14 -25.43 2.54 -12.15
C ASP A 14 -25.39 1.15 -12.79
N ALA A 15 -24.20 0.55 -12.90
CA ALA A 15 -24.00 -0.83 -13.32
C ALA A 15 -24.25 -1.87 -12.21
N GLY A 16 -24.75 -1.46 -11.05
CA GLY A 16 -25.03 -2.33 -9.89
C GLY A 16 -23.78 -2.88 -9.20
N ARG A 17 -22.63 -2.20 -9.35
CA ARG A 17 -21.34 -2.64 -8.79
C ARG A 17 -20.86 -1.67 -7.72
N VAL A 18 -19.97 -2.16 -6.85
CA VAL A 18 -19.33 -1.33 -5.82
C VAL A 18 -18.08 -0.66 -6.41
N PRO A 19 -18.02 0.68 -6.46
CA PRO A 19 -16.83 1.38 -6.94
C PRO A 19 -15.67 1.22 -5.98
N TYR A 20 -14.47 0.99 -6.54
CA TYR A 20 -13.21 0.87 -5.81
C TYR A 20 -12.21 1.90 -6.32
N TYR A 21 -11.48 2.54 -5.40
CA TYR A 21 -10.49 3.56 -5.71
C TYR A 21 -9.23 3.33 -4.88
N SER A 22 -8.09 3.19 -5.56
CA SER A 22 -6.77 3.07 -4.93
C SER A 22 -5.86 4.21 -5.38
N THR A 23 -4.88 4.55 -4.56
CA THR A 23 -3.89 5.58 -4.85
C THR A 23 -2.67 5.38 -3.97
N ASP A 24 -1.50 5.84 -4.43
CA ASP A 24 -0.31 5.89 -3.60
C ASP A 24 -0.54 6.70 -2.31
N LEU A 25 0.05 6.21 -1.22
CA LEU A 25 0.06 6.85 0.10
C LEU A 25 0.64 8.27 0.06
N SER A 26 1.59 8.53 -0.83
CA SER A 26 2.21 9.85 -1.00
C SER A 26 1.39 10.79 -1.92
N ASN A 27 0.43 10.26 -2.68
CA ASN A 27 -0.38 11.06 -3.60
C ASN A 27 -1.60 11.66 -2.90
N LEU A 28 -1.34 12.67 -2.06
CA LEU A 28 -2.36 13.35 -1.25
C LEU A 28 -3.45 14.02 -2.11
N LYS A 29 -3.11 14.49 -3.32
CA LYS A 29 -4.08 15.12 -4.23
C LYS A 29 -5.14 14.12 -4.70
N SER A 30 -4.72 12.90 -5.02
CA SER A 30 -5.60 11.80 -5.42
C SER A 30 -6.46 11.32 -4.26
N GLN A 31 -5.86 11.13 -3.07
CA GLN A 31 -6.59 10.78 -1.84
C GLN A 31 -7.68 11.82 -1.51
N ALA A 32 -7.32 13.11 -1.59
CA ALA A 32 -8.28 14.19 -1.34
C ALA A 32 -9.37 14.28 -2.43
N ALA A 33 -9.16 13.75 -3.63
CA ALA A 33 -10.21 13.64 -4.64
C ALA A 33 -11.17 12.49 -4.29
N ALA A 34 -10.64 11.33 -3.89
CA ALA A 34 -11.45 10.18 -3.47
C ALA A 34 -12.35 10.52 -2.28
N LEU A 35 -11.78 11.15 -1.24
CA LEU A 35 -12.54 11.57 -0.04
C LEU A 35 -13.69 12.53 -0.39
N ARG A 36 -13.44 13.53 -1.26
CA ARG A 36 -14.48 14.46 -1.73
C ARG A 36 -15.58 13.78 -2.54
N CYS A 37 -15.30 12.63 -3.15
CA CYS A 37 -16.28 11.85 -3.91
C CYS A 37 -17.03 10.83 -3.03
N GLY A 38 -16.79 10.81 -1.71
CA GLY A 38 -17.49 9.93 -0.77
C GLY A 38 -16.85 8.56 -0.57
N PHE A 39 -15.66 8.31 -1.14
CA PHE A 39 -14.90 7.11 -0.82
C PHE A 39 -14.35 7.20 0.60
N VAL A 40 -14.29 6.05 1.29
CA VAL A 40 -13.70 5.92 2.62
C VAL A 40 -12.42 5.08 2.55
N PRO A 41 -11.38 5.41 3.33
CA PRO A 41 -10.19 4.57 3.41
C PRO A 41 -10.55 3.19 3.98
N ALA A 42 -10.30 2.13 3.21
CA ALA A 42 -10.60 0.76 3.61
C ALA A 42 -9.34 -0.08 3.90
N TRP A 43 -8.24 0.23 3.22
CA TRP A 43 -6.98 -0.50 3.27
C TRP A 43 -5.82 0.44 2.95
N THR A 44 -4.67 0.19 3.56
CA THR A 44 -3.41 0.87 3.26
C THR A 44 -2.31 -0.18 3.13
N GLU A 45 -1.50 -0.08 2.08
CA GLU A 45 -0.34 -0.94 1.86
C GLU A 45 0.95 -0.16 2.06
N ALA A 46 1.91 -0.73 2.77
CA ALA A 46 3.24 -0.17 2.95
C ALA A 46 4.28 -1.19 2.51
N TYR A 47 5.23 -0.75 1.69
CA TYR A 47 6.32 -1.57 1.21
C TYR A 47 7.62 -1.17 1.91
N VAL A 48 8.38 -2.16 2.36
CA VAL A 48 9.76 -1.97 2.80
C VAL A 48 10.68 -2.40 1.68
N TYR A 49 11.46 -1.46 1.16
CA TYR A 49 12.49 -1.79 0.18
C TYR A 49 13.73 -2.31 0.90
N VAL A 50 14.08 -3.57 0.64
CA VAL A 50 15.36 -4.16 1.06
C VAL A 50 16.29 -4.20 -0.15
N PRO A 51 17.42 -3.46 -0.12
CA PRO A 51 18.44 -3.54 -1.16
C PRO A 51 18.82 -5.00 -1.42
N ARG A 52 19.00 -5.37 -2.68
CA ARG A 52 19.28 -6.78 -3.06
C ARG A 52 20.45 -7.39 -2.29
N GLN A 53 21.47 -6.60 -1.97
CA GLN A 53 22.66 -7.01 -1.21
C GLN A 53 22.38 -7.32 0.27
N GLN A 54 21.25 -6.85 0.80
CA GLN A 54 20.83 -6.97 2.20
C GLN A 54 19.64 -7.92 2.37
N ARG A 55 19.23 -8.62 1.31
CA ARG A 55 18.18 -9.65 1.40
C ARG A 55 18.76 -10.84 2.18
N VAL A 56 18.42 -10.93 3.46
CA VAL A 56 18.69 -12.11 4.29
C VAL A 56 17.52 -13.08 4.10
N ASP A 57 17.78 -14.39 4.02
CA ASP A 57 16.73 -15.41 3.89
C ASP A 57 15.76 -15.32 5.07
N GLY A 58 14.58 -14.74 4.83
CA GLY A 58 13.43 -14.80 5.74
C GLY A 58 13.24 -13.63 6.71
N ASP A 59 14.17 -12.68 6.85
CA ASP A 59 13.99 -11.49 7.71
C ASP A 59 14.06 -10.18 6.91
N TYR A 60 12.98 -9.91 6.17
CA TYR A 60 12.86 -8.72 5.31
C TYR A 60 12.51 -7.43 6.06
N LEU A 61 12.18 -7.53 7.35
CA LEU A 61 11.79 -6.37 8.16
C LEU A 61 12.83 -6.03 9.22
N GLY A 62 13.88 -6.85 9.39
CA GLY A 62 14.82 -6.73 10.51
C GLY A 62 14.12 -6.81 11.86
N LEU A 63 12.90 -7.35 11.90
CA LEU A 63 12.09 -7.53 13.09
C LEU A 63 12.40 -8.88 13.74
N GLY A 64 13.65 -9.34 13.63
CA GLY A 64 14.18 -10.36 14.52
C GLY A 64 13.77 -10.00 15.95
N ARG A 65 13.01 -10.90 16.59
CA ARG A 65 12.62 -10.72 18.00
C ARG A 65 13.87 -10.32 18.76
N LEU A 66 13.84 -9.18 19.44
CA LEU A 66 14.89 -8.74 20.36
C LEU A 66 15.22 -9.94 21.28
N GLY A 67 16.28 -10.69 20.98
CA GLY A 67 16.63 -11.91 21.71
C GLY A 67 17.19 -13.09 20.92
N GLN A 68 17.26 -13.09 19.58
CA GLN A 68 18.01 -14.14 18.87
C GLN A 68 19.29 -13.57 18.25
N ALA A 69 20.43 -14.08 18.75
CA ALA A 69 21.76 -13.72 18.30
C ALA A 69 21.90 -13.94 16.77
N PRO A 70 22.68 -13.10 16.07
CA PRO A 70 22.91 -13.28 14.65
C PRO A 70 23.54 -14.66 14.40
N VAL A 71 22.90 -15.47 13.56
CA VAL A 71 23.49 -16.69 13.03
C VAL A 71 24.72 -16.29 12.21
N SER A 72 25.90 -16.58 12.76
CA SER A 72 27.18 -16.41 12.10
C SER A 72 27.25 -17.32 10.86
N THR A 73 27.05 -16.74 9.68
CA THR A 73 27.43 -17.40 8.43
C THR A 73 28.90 -17.06 8.17
N GLN A 74 29.79 -17.97 8.55
CA GLN A 74 31.16 -17.99 8.02
C GLN A 74 31.11 -18.51 6.58
N PRO A 75 31.78 -17.85 5.61
CA PRO A 75 31.98 -18.44 4.29
C PRO A 75 33.06 -19.53 4.35
N ALA A 76 32.83 -20.62 3.63
CA ALA A 76 33.83 -21.64 3.29
C ALA A 76 34.68 -21.19 2.09
#